data_AF-Q4DEP2-F1
#
_entry.id   AF-Q4DEP2-F1
#
_cell.length_a   1.000
_cell.length_b   1.000
_cell.length_c   1.000
_cell.angle_alpha   90.00
_cell.angle_beta   90.00
_cell.angle_gamma   90.00
#
_symmetry.space_group_name_H-M   'P 1'
#
loop_
_entity.id
_entity.type
_entity.pdbx_description
1 polymer ?
#
loop_
_entity_poly.entity_id
_entity_poly.type
_entity_poly.pdbx_seq_one_letter_code
_entity_poly.pdbx_strand_id
1 'polypeptide(L)'
;MRSTALWLYKMPKNMGVAPRFDVWNESYEPWQHMKRMGRLVGTGFYIPPEWYNHFRMFPPINHNFQQEKTLNPRNESEPTQDDTGSLSQERAALRDELARKSRLLASEGMRYYNIFWVRKPLDRMEKEYYELKRKGIAHSEAIKKVLEGFYKELAVKKRVAAVQAEEAKLSGRFITMREATVVLNVLAQLHREQLTPHQVALLAREQHQATEKASGLTATVSRVSAPAAGIDADSTASKESGSDEALSADSLANMLEDDHASGAGTQYQVEVKHSARDSVRQLHEKSTDDTGSPDWYTGASPVYNGAA
;
A
#
# COMPACT_ATOMS: atom_id res chain seq x y z
N MET A 1 -63.08 -27.10 -56.88
CA MET A 1 -61.73 -27.51 -56.42
C MET A 1 -61.40 -26.70 -55.17
N ARG A 2 -61.50 -27.32 -53.98
CA ARG A 2 -61.13 -26.66 -52.71
C ARG A 2 -59.61 -26.78 -52.53
N SER A 3 -58.88 -25.67 -52.69
CA SER A 3 -57.46 -25.62 -52.31
C SER A 3 -57.38 -25.64 -50.78
N THR A 4 -57.03 -26.78 -50.20
CA THR A 4 -56.66 -26.87 -48.79
C THR A 4 -55.33 -26.14 -48.61
N ALA A 5 -55.39 -24.94 -48.04
CA ALA A 5 -54.22 -24.21 -47.56
C ALA A 5 -53.57 -25.04 -46.45
N LEU A 6 -52.46 -25.70 -46.76
CA LEU A 6 -51.58 -26.29 -45.76
C LEU A 6 -51.03 -25.14 -44.91
N TRP A 7 -51.61 -24.95 -43.72
CA TRP A 7 -51.01 -24.17 -42.65
C TRP A 7 -49.63 -24.77 -42.36
N LEU A 8 -48.60 -24.18 -42.97
CA LEU A 8 -47.20 -24.48 -42.73
C LEU A 8 -46.91 -24.23 -41.24
N TYR A 9 -46.93 -25.30 -40.46
CA TYR A 9 -46.55 -25.27 -39.05
C TYR A 9 -45.10 -24.78 -38.98
N LYS A 10 -44.91 -23.57 -38.44
CA LYS A 10 -43.58 -22.96 -38.28
C LYS A 10 -42.78 -23.80 -37.30
N MET A 11 -41.80 -24.54 -37.81
CA MET A 11 -40.83 -25.26 -36.98
C MET A 11 -39.59 -24.39 -36.70
N PRO A 12 -38.91 -24.60 -35.55
CA PRO A 12 -37.62 -23.97 -35.28
C PRO A 12 -36.59 -24.32 -36.37
N LYS A 13 -35.75 -23.34 -36.73
CA LYS A 13 -34.83 -23.40 -37.90
C LYS A 13 -33.92 -24.64 -37.92
N ASN A 14 -33.48 -25.12 -36.76
CA ASN A 14 -32.48 -26.19 -36.64
C ASN A 14 -33.08 -27.53 -36.17
N MET A 15 -34.40 -27.71 -36.21
CA MET A 15 -35.01 -28.96 -35.77
C MET A 15 -34.47 -30.20 -36.49
N GLY A 16 -34.07 -30.08 -37.76
CA GLY A 16 -33.53 -31.20 -38.53
C GLY A 16 -32.17 -31.72 -38.06
N VAL A 17 -31.40 -30.89 -37.34
CA VAL A 17 -30.08 -31.23 -36.79
C VAL A 17 -30.04 -31.15 -35.27
N ALA A 18 -31.20 -31.03 -34.62
CA ALA A 18 -31.27 -30.98 -33.18
C ALA A 18 -30.73 -32.30 -32.59
N PRO A 19 -29.81 -32.24 -31.61
CA PRO A 19 -29.32 -33.44 -30.96
C PRO A 19 -30.47 -34.11 -30.19
N ARG A 20 -30.34 -35.41 -29.96
CA ARG A 20 -31.19 -36.10 -29.00
C ARG A 20 -30.70 -35.78 -27.59
N PHE A 21 -31.34 -34.81 -26.95
CA PHE A 21 -30.91 -34.27 -25.66
C PHE A 21 -30.79 -35.31 -24.54
N ASP A 22 -31.46 -36.43 -24.68
CA ASP A 22 -31.59 -37.49 -23.69
C ASP A 22 -30.45 -38.52 -23.81
N VAL A 23 -30.00 -38.82 -25.03
CA VAL A 23 -29.11 -39.98 -25.32
C VAL A 23 -27.81 -39.61 -26.02
N TRP A 24 -27.59 -38.34 -26.36
CA TRP A 24 -26.36 -37.91 -27.05
C TRP A 24 -25.07 -38.22 -26.27
N ASN A 25 -25.15 -38.36 -24.93
CA ASN A 25 -24.02 -38.71 -24.07
C ASN A 25 -23.60 -40.19 -24.19
N GLU A 26 -24.53 -41.09 -24.51
CA GLU A 26 -24.28 -42.55 -24.44
C GLU A 26 -23.17 -43.02 -25.36
N SER A 27 -23.02 -42.39 -26.55
CA SER A 27 -21.94 -42.75 -27.48
C SER A 27 -20.56 -42.41 -26.95
N TYR A 28 -20.46 -41.47 -26.00
CA TYR A 28 -19.21 -40.94 -25.46
C TYR A 28 -18.88 -41.45 -24.05
N GLU A 29 -19.73 -42.30 -23.46
CA GLU A 29 -19.47 -42.85 -22.12
C GLU A 29 -18.19 -43.72 -22.09
N PRO A 30 -17.28 -43.52 -21.11
CA PRO A 30 -16.04 -44.31 -21.00
C PRO A 30 -16.30 -45.82 -20.87
N TRP A 31 -17.37 -46.20 -20.16
CA TRP A 31 -17.77 -47.60 -20.01
C TRP A 31 -18.16 -48.26 -21.33
N GLN A 32 -18.76 -47.52 -22.27
CA GLN A 32 -19.09 -48.04 -23.60
C GLN A 32 -17.81 -48.29 -24.41
N HIS A 33 -16.84 -47.37 -24.34
CA HIS A 33 -15.55 -47.52 -25.00
C HIS A 33 -14.74 -48.68 -24.42
N MET A 34 -14.71 -48.83 -23.09
CA MET A 34 -14.04 -49.95 -22.43
C MET A 34 -14.63 -51.30 -22.84
N LYS A 35 -15.96 -51.42 -22.89
CA LYS A 35 -16.64 -52.65 -23.35
C LYS A 35 -16.36 -52.95 -24.82
N ARG A 36 -16.46 -51.94 -25.70
CA ARG A 36 -16.20 -52.09 -27.15
C ARG A 36 -14.75 -52.45 -27.42
N MET A 37 -13.81 -51.76 -26.78
CA MET A 37 -12.38 -52.01 -26.93
C MET A 37 -12.00 -53.37 -26.35
N GLY A 38 -12.56 -53.77 -25.21
CA GLY A 38 -12.29 -55.09 -24.65
C GLY A 38 -12.75 -56.24 -25.54
N ARG A 39 -13.91 -56.09 -26.20
CA ARG A 39 -14.33 -57.05 -27.22
C ARG A 39 -13.40 -57.06 -28.44
N LEU A 40 -12.95 -55.88 -28.87
CA LEU A 40 -12.15 -55.71 -30.08
C LEU A 40 -10.71 -56.23 -29.90
N VAL A 41 -10.05 -55.89 -28.78
CA VAL A 41 -8.76 -56.45 -28.36
C VAL A 41 -8.88 -57.95 -28.07
N GLY A 42 -9.99 -58.39 -27.49
CA GLY A 42 -10.26 -59.81 -27.21
C GLY A 42 -10.34 -60.71 -28.45
N THR A 43 -10.43 -60.14 -29.66
CA THR A 43 -10.35 -60.91 -30.92
C THR A 43 -8.95 -61.42 -31.23
N GLY A 44 -7.91 -60.84 -30.62
CA GLY A 44 -6.50 -61.13 -30.94
C GLY A 44 -5.99 -60.49 -32.24
N PHE A 45 -6.86 -59.89 -33.06
CA PHE A 45 -6.50 -59.25 -34.33
C PHE A 45 -6.27 -57.74 -34.23
N TYR A 46 -6.39 -57.17 -33.03
CA TYR A 46 -6.18 -55.74 -32.80
C TYR A 46 -5.21 -55.51 -31.66
N ILE A 47 -4.19 -54.69 -31.91
CA ILE A 47 -3.20 -54.31 -30.92
C ILE A 47 -3.86 -53.31 -29.95
N PRO A 48 -3.92 -53.61 -28.63
CA PRO A 48 -4.57 -52.72 -27.68
C PRO A 48 -3.86 -51.36 -27.63
N PRO A 49 -4.61 -50.25 -27.65
CA PRO A 49 -4.03 -48.93 -27.45
C PRO A 49 -3.61 -48.76 -25.99
N GLU A 50 -2.66 -47.86 -25.74
CA GLU A 50 -2.05 -47.70 -24.41
C GLU A 50 -3.07 -47.32 -23.33
N TRP A 51 -4.04 -46.47 -23.65
CA TRP A 51 -5.10 -46.11 -22.72
C TRP A 51 -5.90 -47.33 -22.26
N TYR A 52 -6.15 -48.31 -23.14
CA TYR A 52 -6.91 -49.50 -22.78
C TYR A 52 -6.11 -50.38 -21.80
N ASN A 53 -4.79 -50.50 -21.99
CA ASN A 53 -3.93 -51.21 -21.04
C ASN A 53 -3.92 -50.54 -19.66
N HIS A 54 -3.86 -49.20 -19.63
CA HIS A 54 -3.94 -48.43 -18.38
C HIS A 54 -5.29 -48.60 -17.67
N PHE A 55 -6.41 -48.34 -18.38
CA PHE A 55 -7.76 -48.42 -17.82
C PHE A 55 -8.25 -49.86 -17.56
N ARG A 56 -7.57 -50.87 -18.10
CA ARG A 56 -7.81 -52.27 -17.73
C ARG A 56 -7.41 -52.54 -16.27
N MET A 57 -6.33 -51.91 -15.80
CA MET A 57 -5.89 -52.00 -14.39
C MET A 57 -6.65 -51.02 -13.50
N PHE A 58 -7.00 -49.85 -14.03
CA PHE A 58 -7.75 -48.81 -13.31
C PHE A 58 -9.05 -48.50 -14.06
N PRO A 59 -10.11 -49.33 -13.93
CA PRO A 59 -11.38 -49.06 -14.59
C PRO A 59 -12.00 -47.74 -14.09
N PRO A 60 -12.78 -47.04 -14.94
CA PRO A 60 -13.44 -45.80 -14.54
C PRO A 60 -14.45 -46.05 -13.40
N ILE A 61 -14.90 -44.96 -12.77
CA ILE A 61 -15.80 -45.01 -11.61
C ILE A 61 -17.16 -45.62 -12.00
N ASN A 62 -17.71 -46.49 -11.15
CA ASN A 62 -18.94 -47.24 -11.43
C ASN A 62 -20.21 -46.38 -11.35
N HIS A 63 -20.34 -45.54 -10.32
CA HIS A 63 -21.60 -44.86 -9.97
C HIS A 63 -21.69 -43.40 -10.48
N ASN A 64 -20.90 -43.01 -11.48
CA ASN A 64 -21.07 -41.73 -12.16
C ASN A 64 -22.10 -41.85 -13.28
N PHE A 65 -23.36 -41.54 -12.97
CA PHE A 65 -24.46 -41.53 -13.93
C PHE A 65 -24.80 -40.11 -14.35
N GLN A 66 -24.98 -39.92 -15.67
CA GLN A 66 -25.35 -38.65 -16.25
C GLN A 66 -26.72 -38.17 -15.76
N GLN A 67 -26.90 -36.85 -15.65
CA GLN A 67 -28.15 -36.25 -15.21
C GLN A 67 -29.32 -36.60 -16.15
N GLU A 68 -29.06 -36.79 -17.44
CA GLU A 68 -30.05 -37.18 -18.44
C GLU A 68 -30.67 -38.56 -18.16
N LYS A 69 -29.94 -39.47 -17.50
CA LYS A 69 -30.45 -40.81 -17.14
C LYS A 69 -31.19 -40.83 -15.80
N THR A 70 -30.68 -40.11 -14.80
CA THR A 70 -31.22 -40.15 -13.43
C THR A 70 -32.26 -39.06 -13.18
N LEU A 71 -32.31 -38.00 -14.01
CA LEU A 71 -33.23 -36.86 -13.91
C LEU A 71 -33.26 -36.19 -12.53
N ASN A 72 -32.15 -36.26 -11.78
CA ASN A 72 -32.02 -35.67 -10.45
C ASN A 72 -30.91 -34.61 -10.43
N PRO A 73 -31.23 -33.31 -10.39
CA PRO A 73 -30.23 -32.24 -10.34
C PRO A 73 -29.49 -32.16 -9.01
N ARG A 74 -29.98 -32.82 -7.95
CA ARG A 74 -29.30 -32.89 -6.63
C ARG A 74 -28.35 -34.08 -6.51
N ASN A 75 -28.28 -34.93 -7.53
CA ASN A 75 -27.37 -36.06 -7.52
C ASN A 75 -25.97 -35.56 -7.85
N GLU A 76 -25.07 -35.61 -6.89
CA GLU A 76 -23.63 -35.40 -7.08
C GLU A 76 -23.04 -36.64 -7.77
N SER A 77 -23.25 -36.73 -9.08
CA SER A 77 -22.87 -37.92 -9.87
C SER A 77 -21.36 -38.09 -10.01
N GLU A 78 -20.63 -36.98 -10.07
CA GLU A 78 -19.20 -36.99 -10.37
C GLU A 78 -18.36 -36.49 -9.19
N PRO A 79 -17.51 -37.35 -8.59
CA PRO A 79 -16.73 -36.98 -7.41
C PRO A 79 -15.66 -35.92 -7.70
N THR A 80 -15.31 -35.72 -8.97
CA THR A 80 -14.29 -34.74 -9.38
C THR A 80 -14.86 -33.32 -9.52
N GLN A 81 -16.14 -33.20 -9.88
CA GLN A 81 -16.83 -31.93 -10.14
C GLN A 81 -17.78 -31.55 -9.00
N ASP A 82 -17.67 -32.24 -7.87
CA ASP A 82 -18.47 -31.95 -6.70
C ASP A 82 -17.97 -30.65 -6.05
N ASP A 83 -18.78 -29.61 -6.20
CA ASP A 83 -18.56 -28.28 -5.62
C ASP A 83 -19.38 -28.06 -4.34
N THR A 84 -19.82 -29.13 -3.66
CA THR A 84 -20.54 -28.98 -2.40
C THR A 84 -19.71 -28.23 -1.36
N GLY A 85 -20.29 -27.14 -0.85
CA GLY A 85 -19.67 -26.37 0.21
C GLY A 85 -19.48 -27.21 1.46
N SER A 86 -18.23 -27.53 1.81
CA SER A 86 -17.88 -28.26 3.05
C SER A 86 -18.28 -27.52 4.34
N LEU A 87 -18.59 -26.22 4.24
CA LEU A 87 -18.97 -25.36 5.35
C LEU A 87 -20.47 -25.47 5.60
N SER A 88 -20.86 -26.04 6.75
CA SER A 88 -22.23 -25.97 7.25
C SER A 88 -22.74 -24.53 7.30
N GLN A 89 -24.05 -24.31 7.10
CA GLN A 89 -24.66 -22.98 7.09
C GLN A 89 -24.35 -22.17 8.36
N GLU A 90 -24.33 -22.79 9.54
CA GLU A 90 -24.00 -22.13 10.80
C GLU A 90 -22.56 -21.59 10.82
N ARG A 91 -21.60 -22.41 10.35
CA ARG A 91 -20.20 -22.02 10.21
C ARG A 91 -20.03 -20.91 9.18
N ALA A 92 -20.73 -21.01 8.04
CA ALA A 92 -20.71 -19.97 7.02
C ALA A 92 -21.24 -18.64 7.59
N ALA A 93 -22.35 -18.67 8.32
CA ALA A 93 -22.92 -17.49 8.97
C ALA A 93 -21.98 -16.90 10.03
N LEU A 94 -21.36 -17.74 10.87
CA LEU A 94 -20.38 -17.30 11.87
C LEU A 94 -19.17 -16.61 11.21
N ARG A 95 -18.60 -17.23 10.18
CA ARG A 95 -17.43 -16.70 9.48
C ARG A 95 -17.79 -15.41 8.73
N ASP A 96 -18.97 -15.33 8.13
CA ASP A 96 -19.47 -14.11 7.50
C ASP A 96 -19.65 -12.99 8.54
N GLU A 97 -20.20 -13.29 9.71
CA GLU A 97 -20.33 -12.30 10.78
C GLU A 97 -18.97 -11.78 11.29
N LEU A 98 -18.02 -12.68 11.54
CA LEU A 98 -16.65 -12.31 11.95
C LEU A 98 -15.94 -11.49 10.86
N ALA A 99 -16.10 -11.88 9.60
CA ALA A 99 -15.51 -11.20 8.45
C ALA A 99 -16.10 -9.79 8.26
N ARG A 100 -17.42 -9.64 8.39
CA ARG A 100 -18.10 -8.33 8.30
C ARG A 100 -17.70 -7.40 9.43
N LYS A 101 -17.55 -7.91 10.66
CA LYS A 101 -17.10 -7.10 11.81
C LYS A 101 -15.63 -6.70 11.70
N SER A 102 -14.81 -7.46 10.98
CA SER A 102 -13.39 -7.16 10.82
C SER A 102 -12.86 -7.58 9.45
N ARG A 103 -12.80 -6.62 8.51
CA ARG A 103 -12.26 -6.86 7.15
C ARG A 103 -10.78 -7.28 7.17
N LEU A 104 -10.02 -6.79 8.16
CA LEU A 104 -8.62 -7.19 8.36
C LEU A 104 -8.52 -8.70 8.59
N LEU A 105 -9.40 -9.27 9.42
CA LEU A 105 -9.44 -10.70 9.68
C LEU A 105 -9.76 -11.52 8.42
N ALA A 106 -10.73 -11.03 7.63
CA ALA A 106 -11.15 -11.70 6.40
C ALA A 106 -10.06 -11.69 5.33
N SER A 107 -9.28 -10.61 5.25
CA SER A 107 -8.23 -10.46 4.23
C SER A 107 -6.91 -11.12 4.62
N GLU A 108 -6.66 -11.34 5.91
CA GLU A 108 -5.42 -11.94 6.38
C GLU A 108 -5.32 -13.42 5.95
N GLY A 109 -4.26 -13.74 5.20
CA GLY A 109 -4.03 -15.07 4.62
C GLY A 109 -4.59 -15.28 3.20
N MET A 110 -5.39 -14.35 2.67
CA MET A 110 -5.91 -14.44 1.30
C MET A 110 -5.96 -13.11 0.53
N ARG A 111 -5.12 -12.13 0.90
CA ARG A 111 -5.20 -10.76 0.38
C ARG A 111 -5.01 -10.64 -1.13
N TYR A 112 -4.16 -11.47 -1.73
CA TYR A 112 -3.88 -11.48 -3.19
C TYR A 112 -4.26 -12.82 -3.82
N TYR A 113 -3.81 -13.90 -3.19
CA TYR A 113 -4.18 -15.27 -3.51
C TYR A 113 -4.36 -16.02 -2.20
N ASN A 114 -5.07 -17.15 -2.23
CA ASN A 114 -5.29 -17.97 -1.04
C ASN A 114 -3.99 -18.68 -0.64
N ILE A 115 -3.35 -18.22 0.43
CA ILE A 115 -2.19 -18.89 1.01
C ILE A 115 -2.71 -19.99 1.93
N PHE A 116 -2.81 -21.21 1.41
CA PHE A 116 -3.48 -22.32 2.12
C PHE A 116 -2.61 -22.97 3.20
N TRP A 117 -1.28 -22.89 3.13
CA TRP A 117 -0.38 -23.50 4.10
C TRP A 117 -0.16 -22.65 5.37
N VAL A 118 -0.69 -21.42 5.41
CA VAL A 118 -0.63 -20.55 6.59
C VAL A 118 -1.94 -20.66 7.37
N ARG A 119 -1.84 -20.75 8.69
CA ARG A 119 -3.02 -20.69 9.57
C ARG A 119 -3.70 -19.34 9.44
N LYS A 120 -4.94 -19.33 8.95
CA LYS A 120 -5.71 -18.09 8.79
C LYS A 120 -6.28 -17.64 10.15
N PRO A 121 -6.26 -16.34 10.45
CA PRO A 121 -6.86 -15.81 11.67
C PRO A 121 -8.35 -16.17 11.81
N LEU A 122 -9.09 -16.22 10.71
CA LEU A 122 -10.50 -16.59 10.71
C LEU A 122 -10.73 -18.01 11.25
N ASP A 123 -9.84 -18.97 10.94
CA ASP A 123 -9.93 -20.34 11.44
C ASP A 123 -9.56 -20.41 12.93
N ARG A 124 -8.56 -19.64 13.35
CA ARG A 124 -8.17 -19.53 14.76
C ARG A 124 -9.29 -18.93 15.60
N MET A 125 -9.89 -17.84 15.13
CA MET A 125 -10.99 -17.16 15.81
C MET A 125 -12.25 -18.01 15.87
N GLU A 126 -12.55 -18.76 14.81
CA GLU A 126 -13.65 -19.73 14.83
C GLU A 126 -13.43 -20.80 15.91
N LYS A 127 -12.21 -21.32 16.04
CA LYS A 127 -11.85 -22.27 17.11
C LYS A 127 -12.03 -21.65 18.51
N GLU A 128 -11.54 -20.43 18.72
CA GLU A 128 -11.69 -19.71 19.99
C GLU A 128 -13.16 -19.41 20.30
N TYR A 129 -13.96 -19.06 19.29
CA TYR A 129 -15.41 -18.87 19.42
C TYR A 129 -16.10 -20.14 19.91
N TYR A 130 -15.82 -21.30 19.30
CA TYR A 130 -16.40 -22.57 19.75
C TYR A 130 -15.96 -22.95 21.15
N GLU A 131 -14.73 -22.61 21.54
CA GLU A 131 -14.27 -22.82 22.91
C GLU A 131 -15.04 -21.94 23.91
N LEU A 132 -15.36 -20.69 23.57
CA LEU A 132 -16.19 -19.82 24.40
C LEU A 132 -17.64 -20.30 24.45
N LYS A 133 -18.19 -20.80 23.34
CA LYS A 133 -19.52 -21.40 23.29
C LYS A 133 -19.60 -22.65 24.18
N ARG A 134 -18.56 -23.48 24.20
CA ARG A 134 -18.47 -24.65 25.10
C ARG A 134 -18.44 -24.24 26.58
N LYS A 135 -17.93 -23.05 26.89
CA LYS A 135 -17.96 -22.46 28.25
C LYS A 135 -19.30 -21.80 28.60
N GLY A 136 -20.31 -21.87 27.73
CA GLY A 136 -21.65 -21.33 28.00
C GLY A 136 -21.82 -19.84 27.73
N ILE A 137 -20.86 -19.18 27.09
CA ILE A 137 -20.92 -17.74 26.82
C ILE A 137 -21.93 -17.44 25.70
N ALA A 138 -22.68 -16.34 25.82
CA ALA A 138 -23.63 -15.91 24.81
C ALA A 138 -22.93 -15.60 23.48
N HIS A 139 -23.63 -15.80 22.36
CA HIS A 139 -23.05 -15.68 21.01
C HIS A 139 -22.44 -14.30 20.72
N SER A 140 -23.17 -13.23 21.06
CA SER A 140 -22.72 -11.85 20.84
C SER A 140 -21.49 -11.49 21.68
N GLU A 141 -21.45 -11.93 22.95
CA GLU A 141 -20.33 -11.75 23.86
C GLU A 141 -19.10 -12.56 23.42
N ALA A 142 -19.31 -13.79 22.96
CA ALA A 142 -18.24 -14.62 22.44
C ALA A 142 -17.57 -13.95 21.24
N ILE A 143 -18.33 -13.46 20.26
CA ILE A 143 -17.77 -12.77 19.10
C ILE A 143 -16.99 -11.52 19.50
N LYS A 144 -17.54 -10.69 20.41
CA LYS A 144 -16.82 -9.50 20.91
C LYS A 144 -15.49 -9.88 21.56
N LYS A 145 -15.49 -10.89 22.43
CA LYS A 145 -14.28 -11.34 23.13
C LYS A 145 -13.20 -11.88 22.18
N VAL A 146 -13.59 -12.62 21.15
CA VAL A 146 -12.64 -13.12 20.14
C VAL A 146 -12.07 -11.95 19.32
N LEU A 147 -12.92 -11.00 18.91
CA LEU A 147 -12.46 -9.80 18.17
C LEU A 147 -11.55 -8.91 19.02
N GLU A 148 -11.85 -8.74 20.30
CA GLU A 148 -10.98 -8.03 21.25
C GLU A 148 -9.62 -8.71 21.38
N GLY A 149 -9.57 -10.04 21.43
CA GLY A 149 -8.33 -10.82 21.39
C GLY A 149 -7.50 -10.50 20.15
N PHE A 150 -8.14 -10.54 18.97
CA PHE A 150 -7.48 -10.21 17.70
C PHE A 150 -6.94 -8.77 17.68
N TYR A 151 -7.73 -7.79 18.11
CA TYR A 151 -7.28 -6.39 18.14
C TYR A 151 -6.18 -6.13 19.16
N LYS A 152 -6.18 -6.83 20.30
CA LYS A 152 -5.08 -6.76 21.27
C LYS A 152 -3.78 -7.30 20.67
N GLU A 153 -3.82 -8.45 20.00
CA GLU A 153 -2.65 -9.00 19.30
C GLU A 153 -2.16 -8.05 18.20
N LEU A 154 -3.08 -7.47 17.43
CA LEU A 154 -2.74 -6.49 16.40
C LEU A 154 -2.14 -5.22 16.99
N ALA A 155 -2.63 -4.75 18.13
CA ALA A 155 -2.09 -3.59 18.83
C ALA A 155 -0.67 -3.85 19.33
N VAL A 156 -0.39 -5.04 19.86
CA VAL A 156 0.97 -5.45 20.24
C VAL A 156 1.89 -5.44 19.03
N LYS A 157 1.50 -6.07 17.92
CA LYS A 157 2.30 -6.07 16.67
C LYS A 157 2.60 -4.65 16.18
N LYS A 158 1.59 -3.77 16.16
CA LYS A 158 1.78 -2.36 15.76
C LYS A 158 2.66 -1.59 16.72
N ARG A 159 2.55 -1.82 18.03
CA ARG A 159 3.40 -1.18 19.03
C ARG A 159 4.87 -1.59 18.86
N VAL A 160 5.13 -2.88 18.65
CA VAL A 160 6.49 -3.37 18.36
C VAL A 160 7.03 -2.73 17.09
N ALA A 161 6.23 -2.67 16.02
CA ALA A 161 6.62 -1.99 14.79
C ALA A 161 6.89 -0.49 15.00
N ALA A 162 6.14 0.19 15.88
CA ALA A 162 6.36 1.60 16.20
C ALA A 162 7.67 1.81 16.97
N VAL A 163 7.98 0.96 17.95
CA VAL A 163 9.25 1.01 18.70
C VAL A 163 10.43 0.78 17.76
N GLN A 164 10.37 -0.25 16.93
CA GLN A 164 11.40 -0.51 15.91
C GLN A 164 11.50 0.62 14.89
N ALA A 165 10.38 1.25 14.53
CA ALA A 165 10.39 2.40 13.63
C ALA A 165 11.00 3.64 14.30
N GLU A 166 10.84 3.84 15.60
CA GLU A 166 11.51 4.91 16.34
C GLU A 166 13.03 4.70 16.37
N GLU A 167 13.47 3.49 16.72
CA GLU A 167 14.89 3.11 16.68
C GLU A 167 15.48 3.26 15.26
N ALA A 168 14.75 2.80 14.24
CA ALA A 168 15.14 2.92 12.84
C ALA A 168 15.29 4.38 12.40
N LYS A 169 14.41 5.29 12.83
CA LYS A 169 14.53 6.73 12.54
C LYS A 169 15.78 7.31 13.18
N LEU A 170 16.03 6.99 14.46
CA LEU A 170 17.20 7.47 15.19
C LEU A 170 18.52 6.91 14.63
N SER A 171 18.49 5.76 13.95
CA SER A 171 19.67 5.23 13.23
C SER A 171 20.13 6.10 12.05
N GLY A 172 19.34 7.09 11.63
CA GLY A 172 19.67 8.05 10.57
C GLY A 172 19.60 7.49 9.14
N ARG A 173 19.31 6.20 8.96
CA ARG A 173 19.25 5.54 7.64
C ARG A 173 17.83 5.35 7.11
N PHE A 174 16.85 5.25 8.00
CA PHE A 174 15.45 5.04 7.63
C PHE A 174 14.69 6.35 7.59
N ILE A 175 13.85 6.47 6.55
CA ILE A 175 13.20 7.72 6.17
C ILE A 175 11.71 7.64 6.51
N THR A 176 11.20 8.68 7.17
CA THR A 176 9.78 8.90 7.46
C THR A 176 9.10 9.71 6.36
N MET A 177 7.77 9.84 6.42
CA MET A 177 7.04 10.67 5.46
C MET A 177 7.54 12.14 5.45
N ARG A 178 7.99 12.67 6.59
CA ARG A 178 8.52 14.05 6.66
C ARG A 178 9.78 14.20 5.78
N GLU A 179 10.77 13.33 5.96
CA GLU A 179 11.99 13.34 5.13
C GLU A 179 11.70 12.93 3.68
N ALA A 180 10.74 12.03 3.44
CA ALA A 180 10.33 11.64 2.09
C ALA A 180 9.75 12.83 1.31
N THR A 181 9.06 13.78 1.96
CA THR A 181 8.62 15.01 1.26
C THR A 181 9.78 15.86 0.78
N VAL A 182 10.93 15.86 1.47
CA VAL A 182 12.14 16.54 1.00
C VAL A 182 12.66 15.87 -0.27
N VAL A 183 12.73 14.54 -0.30
CA VAL A 183 13.12 13.77 -1.50
C VAL A 183 12.18 14.05 -2.67
N LEU A 184 10.87 14.04 -2.42
CA LEU A 184 9.86 14.34 -3.45
C LEU A 184 9.97 15.78 -3.95
N ASN A 185 10.24 16.76 -3.08
CA ASN A 185 10.44 18.15 -3.48
C ASN A 185 11.70 18.32 -4.32
N VAL A 186 12.80 17.62 -4.00
CA VAL A 186 14.01 17.61 -4.83
C VAL A 186 13.70 17.04 -6.21
N LEU A 187 13.00 15.90 -6.29
CA LEU A 187 12.59 15.32 -7.57
C LEU A 187 11.65 16.24 -8.36
N ALA A 188 10.72 16.91 -7.68
CA ALA A 188 9.82 17.88 -8.30
C ALA A 188 10.57 19.11 -8.81
N GLN A 189 11.57 19.61 -8.08
CA GLN A 189 12.42 20.72 -8.51
C GLN A 189 13.25 20.32 -9.74
N LEU A 190 13.89 19.14 -9.72
CA LEU A 190 14.62 18.62 -10.87
C LEU A 190 13.73 18.49 -12.11
N HIS A 191 12.51 17.97 -11.94
CA HIS A 191 11.57 17.82 -13.04
C HIS A 191 11.05 19.15 -13.57
N ARG A 192 10.77 20.13 -12.69
CA ARG A 192 10.19 21.42 -13.06
C ARG A 192 11.20 22.35 -13.74
N GLU A 193 12.44 22.38 -13.24
CA GLU A 193 13.48 23.30 -13.72
C GLU A 193 14.36 22.68 -14.81
N GLN A 194 14.23 21.36 -15.07
CA GLN A 194 15.06 20.62 -16.02
C GLN A 194 16.56 20.93 -15.86
N LEU A 195 17.02 20.93 -14.61
CA LEU A 195 18.37 21.33 -14.24
C LEU A 195 19.43 20.48 -14.95
N THR A 196 20.47 21.14 -15.43
CA THR A 196 21.65 20.45 -15.96
C THR A 196 22.39 19.69 -14.85
N PRO A 197 23.09 18.57 -15.14
CA PRO A 197 23.81 17.81 -14.12
C PRO A 197 24.80 18.66 -13.30
N HIS A 198 25.39 19.70 -13.89
CA HIS A 198 26.26 20.63 -13.18
C HIS A 198 25.50 21.46 -12.13
N GLN A 199 24.32 21.99 -12.48
CA GLN A 199 23.46 22.70 -11.53
C GLN A 199 22.97 21.77 -10.41
N VAL A 200 22.67 20.49 -10.72
CA VAL A 200 22.32 19.50 -9.70
C VAL A 200 23.49 19.27 -8.73
N ALA A 201 24.73 19.23 -9.21
CA ALA A 201 25.91 19.09 -8.35
C ALA A 201 26.12 20.32 -7.45
N LEU A 202 25.87 21.54 -7.96
CA LEU A 202 25.90 22.77 -7.16
C LEU A 202 24.81 22.74 -6.08
N LEU A 203 23.57 22.43 -6.46
CA LEU A 203 22.45 22.28 -5.53
C LEU A 203 22.77 21.24 -4.44
N ALA A 204 23.32 20.08 -4.81
CA ALA A 204 23.69 19.05 -3.85
C ALA A 204 24.74 19.53 -2.85
N ARG A 205 25.75 20.29 -3.32
CA ARG A 205 26.78 20.87 -2.46
C ARG A 205 26.21 21.92 -1.51
N GLU A 206 25.35 22.81 -2.01
CA GLU A 206 24.68 23.84 -1.20
C GLU A 206 23.76 23.21 -0.15
N GLN A 207 22.96 22.20 -0.53
CA GLN A 207 22.09 21.50 0.42
C GLN A 207 22.91 20.74 1.47
N HIS A 208 24.03 20.12 1.10
CA HIS A 208 24.92 19.46 2.05
C HIS A 208 25.53 20.46 3.04
N GLN A 209 25.94 21.63 2.58
CA GLN A 209 26.43 22.69 3.47
C GLN A 209 25.33 23.20 4.39
N ALA A 210 24.10 23.36 3.88
CA ALA A 210 22.96 23.74 4.69
C ALA A 210 22.62 22.68 5.75
N THR A 211 22.65 21.38 5.42
CA THR A 211 22.34 20.33 6.38
C THR A 211 23.41 20.14 7.45
N GLU A 212 24.70 20.33 7.13
CA GLU A 212 25.77 20.21 8.13
C GLU A 212 25.92 21.45 9.01
N LYS A 213 25.93 22.65 8.41
CA LYS A 213 26.42 23.88 9.06
C LYS A 213 25.34 24.87 9.47
N ALA A 214 24.09 24.72 8.99
CA ALA A 214 23.05 25.71 9.30
C ALA A 214 22.81 25.81 10.80
N SER A 215 22.69 27.04 11.31
CA SER A 215 22.31 27.31 12.70
C SER A 215 20.81 27.21 12.89
N GLY A 216 20.37 26.89 14.11
CA GLY A 216 18.96 26.92 14.52
C GLY A 216 18.28 28.28 14.43
N LEU A 217 19.06 29.35 14.23
CA LEU A 217 18.60 30.73 14.12
C LEU A 217 19.01 31.31 12.77
N THR A 218 18.09 31.99 12.11
CA THR A 218 18.29 32.77 10.89
C THR A 218 17.88 34.21 11.16
N ALA A 219 18.78 35.16 10.92
CA ALA A 219 18.50 36.59 11.05
C ALA A 219 18.21 37.20 9.68
N THR A 220 17.07 37.87 9.54
CA THR A 220 16.78 38.70 8.37
C THR A 220 16.99 40.15 8.75
N VAL A 221 17.88 40.82 8.04
CA VAL A 221 18.16 42.25 8.23
C VAL A 221 17.30 43.03 7.25
N SER A 222 16.36 43.81 7.77
CA SER A 222 15.63 44.81 6.99
C SER A 222 16.18 46.20 7.34
N ARG A 223 16.56 46.95 6.30
CA ARG A 223 16.94 48.37 6.46
C ARG A 223 15.65 49.17 6.59
N VAL A 224 15.45 49.84 7.72
CA VAL A 224 14.37 50.81 7.87
C VAL A 224 14.95 52.16 7.52
N SER A 225 14.58 52.68 6.34
CA SER A 225 14.82 54.08 6.05
C SER A 225 13.93 54.89 6.98
N ALA A 226 14.53 55.61 7.93
CA ALA A 226 13.79 56.56 8.74
C ALA A 226 13.19 57.64 7.81
N PRO A 227 11.90 57.96 7.89
CA PRO A 227 11.38 59.11 7.18
C PRO A 227 12.02 60.34 7.80
N ALA A 228 12.70 61.16 7.00
CA ALA A 228 13.25 62.42 7.45
C ALA A 228 12.10 63.28 8.02
N ALA A 229 12.09 63.42 9.34
CA ALA A 229 11.14 64.28 10.03
C ALA A 229 11.51 65.74 9.74
N GLY A 230 10.75 66.36 8.84
CA GLY A 230 10.77 67.80 8.59
C GLY A 230 10.92 68.15 7.12
N ILE A 231 9.81 68.11 6.38
CA ILE A 231 9.29 69.23 5.58
C ILE A 231 7.78 68.94 5.43
N ASP A 232 6.98 69.62 6.24
CA ASP A 232 5.59 69.88 5.89
C ASP A 232 5.60 70.81 4.68
N ALA A 233 5.17 70.31 3.52
CA ALA A 233 4.37 71.04 2.53
C ALA A 233 4.10 70.16 1.30
N ASP A 234 2.90 69.58 1.27
CA ASP A 234 2.00 69.54 0.11
C ASP A 234 2.64 69.32 -1.29
N SER A 235 2.58 68.09 -1.79
CA SER A 235 2.00 67.82 -3.12
C SER A 235 1.88 66.33 -3.41
N THR A 236 0.68 65.98 -3.80
CA THR A 236 0.22 64.68 -4.27
C THR A 236 0.83 64.29 -5.63
N ALA A 237 1.14 62.99 -5.79
CA ALA A 237 0.66 62.11 -6.86
C ALA A 237 1.71 61.33 -7.72
N SER A 238 1.64 60.00 -7.59
CA SER A 238 1.57 58.98 -8.67
C SER A 238 2.80 58.21 -9.17
N LYS A 239 2.73 56.88 -8.90
CA LYS A 239 2.84 55.70 -9.80
C LYS A 239 4.17 55.24 -10.43
N GLU A 240 4.56 54.03 -9.99
CA GLU A 240 5.02 52.83 -10.76
C GLU A 240 5.66 52.98 -12.15
N SER A 241 6.94 52.63 -12.23
CA SER A 241 7.60 51.73 -13.21
C SER A 241 9.06 51.62 -12.76
N GLY A 242 9.72 50.46 -12.66
CA GLY A 242 9.77 49.39 -13.66
C GLY A 242 11.04 49.55 -14.52
N SER A 243 12.25 49.47 -13.94
CA SER A 243 13.49 49.25 -14.70
C SER A 243 14.55 48.54 -13.85
N ASP A 244 14.95 47.36 -14.32
CA ASP A 244 16.30 46.81 -14.15
C ASP A 244 17.27 47.82 -14.81
N GLU A 245 17.75 48.79 -14.06
CA GLU A 245 18.81 49.68 -14.51
C GLU A 245 20.11 49.32 -13.81
N ALA A 246 21.08 48.90 -14.64
CA ALA A 246 22.43 48.61 -14.23
C ALA A 246 23.01 49.83 -13.50
N LEU A 247 23.15 49.71 -12.19
CA LEU A 247 23.80 50.72 -11.36
C LEU A 247 25.25 50.88 -11.84
N SER A 248 25.56 52.03 -12.44
CA SER A 248 26.91 52.36 -12.87
C SER A 248 27.80 52.57 -11.63
N ALA A 249 29.08 52.20 -11.75
CA ALA A 249 30.06 52.31 -10.68
C ALA A 249 30.19 53.76 -10.15
N ASP A 250 29.91 54.76 -10.99
CA ASP A 250 29.90 56.18 -10.60
C ASP A 250 28.71 56.55 -9.72
N SER A 251 27.54 55.91 -9.89
CA SER A 251 26.40 56.08 -8.96
C SER A 251 26.67 55.43 -7.60
N LEU A 252 27.44 54.35 -7.56
CA LEU A 252 27.89 53.74 -6.29
C LEU A 252 28.97 54.60 -5.60
N ALA A 253 29.84 55.27 -6.35
CA ALA A 253 30.83 56.19 -5.81
C ALA A 253 30.16 57.43 -5.18
N ASN A 254 29.16 58.02 -5.84
CA ASN A 254 28.41 59.15 -5.27
C ASN A 254 27.59 58.76 -4.03
N MET A 255 27.07 57.53 -3.94
CA MET A 255 26.40 57.04 -2.73
C MET A 255 27.37 56.83 -1.55
N LEU A 256 28.67 56.66 -1.82
CA LEU A 256 29.72 56.55 -0.80
C LEU A 256 30.34 57.90 -0.43
N GLU A 257 30.37 58.88 -1.35
CA GLU A 257 30.86 60.23 -1.07
C GLU A 257 29.91 61.06 -0.21
N ASP A 258 28.59 60.86 -0.31
CA ASP A 258 27.60 61.57 0.53
C ASP A 258 27.49 61.02 1.97
N ASP A 259 28.14 59.89 2.29
CA ASP A 259 28.09 59.28 3.64
C ASP A 259 29.04 59.97 4.66
N HIS A 260 29.69 61.08 4.27
CA HIS A 260 30.56 61.88 5.14
C HIS A 260 29.99 63.24 5.58
N ALA A 261 28.74 63.57 5.23
CA ALA A 261 28.08 64.78 5.69
C ALA A 261 26.81 64.45 6.53
N SER A 262 26.98 64.44 7.86
CA SER A 262 25.87 64.47 8.84
C SER A 262 24.89 63.29 8.80
N GLY A 263 25.41 62.07 8.99
CA GLY A 263 24.60 60.84 9.01
C GLY A 263 23.68 60.73 10.23
N ALA A 264 22.39 61.01 10.04
CA ALA A 264 21.33 60.36 10.81
C ALA A 264 21.46 58.85 10.55
N GLY A 265 21.95 58.10 11.55
CA GLY A 265 22.35 56.71 11.40
C GLY A 265 21.26 55.84 10.75
N THR A 266 21.64 55.11 9.71
CA THR A 266 20.83 54.05 9.12
C THR A 266 20.44 53.04 10.19
N GLN A 267 19.17 53.04 10.60
CA GLN A 267 18.65 52.07 11.55
C GLN A 267 18.35 50.75 10.82
N TYR A 268 19.11 49.72 11.16
CA TYR A 268 18.85 48.35 10.74
C TYR A 268 17.91 47.70 11.76
N GLN A 269 16.79 47.15 11.30
CA GLN A 269 15.97 46.26 12.09
C GLN A 269 16.43 44.83 11.80
N VAL A 270 16.92 44.14 12.83
CA VAL A 270 17.34 42.74 12.74
C VAL A 270 16.25 41.90 13.38
N GLU A 271 15.54 41.09 12.57
CA GLU A 271 14.58 40.13 13.08
C GLU A 271 15.23 38.74 13.09
N VAL A 272 15.48 38.20 14.28
CA VAL A 272 16.05 36.87 14.46
C VAL A 272 14.91 35.87 14.61
N LYS A 273 14.84 34.89 13.70
CA LYS A 273 13.83 33.82 13.71
C LYS A 273 14.49 32.46 13.86
N HIS A 274 13.77 31.50 14.41
CA HIS A 274 14.18 30.10 14.33
C HIS A 274 14.19 29.64 12.87
N SER A 275 15.23 28.90 12.51
CA SER A 275 15.36 28.31 11.18
C SER A 275 14.30 27.23 10.98
N ALA A 276 13.66 27.20 9.82
CA ALA A 276 12.61 26.23 9.50
C ALA A 276 13.14 24.83 9.11
N ARG A 277 14.47 24.63 9.05
CA ARG A 277 15.10 23.40 8.55
C ARG A 277 16.01 22.80 9.62
N ASP A 278 16.03 21.47 9.66
CA ASP A 278 16.86 20.68 10.55
C ASP A 278 18.32 20.66 10.05
N SER A 279 19.28 20.66 10.98
CA SER A 279 20.71 20.54 10.66
C SER A 279 21.47 19.68 11.67
N VAL A 280 22.64 19.14 11.26
CA VAL A 280 23.53 18.37 12.14
C VAL A 280 24.05 19.22 13.30
N ARG A 281 24.33 20.51 13.04
CA ARG A 281 24.72 21.45 14.09
C ARG A 281 23.63 21.63 15.15
N GLN A 282 22.37 21.79 14.76
CA GLN A 282 21.25 21.85 15.71
C GLN A 282 21.12 20.54 16.51
N LEU A 283 21.36 19.40 15.86
CA LEU A 283 21.37 18.10 16.56
C LEU A 283 22.48 18.05 17.62
N HIS A 284 23.65 18.60 17.32
CA HIS A 284 24.76 18.72 18.27
C HIS A 284 24.41 19.68 19.43
N GLU A 285 23.84 20.85 19.14
CA GLU A 285 23.39 21.81 20.16
C GLU A 285 22.38 21.16 21.12
N LYS A 286 21.41 20.43 20.57
CA LYS A 286 20.43 19.65 21.35
C LYS A 286 21.04 18.52 22.17
N SER A 287 22.14 17.90 21.73
CA SER A 287 22.83 16.85 22.50
C SER A 287 23.55 17.40 23.75
N THR A 288 23.82 18.71 23.76
CA THR A 288 24.42 19.43 24.89
C THR A 288 23.38 20.14 25.76
N ASP A 289 22.09 19.79 25.64
CA ASP A 289 20.97 20.49 26.29
C ASP A 289 21.02 22.02 26.07
N ASP A 290 21.44 22.45 24.88
CA ASP A 290 21.66 23.86 24.49
C ASP A 290 22.66 24.63 25.39
N THR A 291 23.42 23.94 26.25
CA THR A 291 24.44 24.55 27.11
C THR A 291 25.75 24.86 26.37
N GLY A 292 25.97 24.23 25.21
CA GLY A 292 27.21 24.33 24.44
C GLY A 292 28.40 23.57 25.04
N SER A 293 28.19 22.85 26.15
CA SER A 293 29.21 22.02 26.81
C SER A 293 28.81 20.54 26.81
N PRO A 294 29.73 19.61 26.49
CA PRO A 294 29.43 18.18 26.49
C PRO A 294 29.27 17.59 27.90
N ASP A 295 29.85 18.23 28.92
CA ASP A 295 29.96 17.69 30.28
C ASP A 295 28.81 18.14 31.20
N TRP A 296 27.56 18.07 30.71
CA TRP A 296 26.39 18.44 31.51
C TRP A 296 25.89 17.32 32.44
N TYR A 297 26.23 16.05 32.13
CA TYR A 297 25.78 14.90 32.90
C TYR A 297 26.63 14.69 34.16
N THR A 298 26.06 15.00 35.33
CA THR A 298 26.71 14.87 36.66
C THR A 298 26.52 13.49 37.32
N GLY A 299 25.87 12.54 36.64
CA GLY A 299 25.68 11.18 37.14
C GLY A 299 26.98 10.37 37.11
N ALA A 300 26.98 9.24 37.84
CA ALA A 300 28.14 8.35 37.88
C ALA A 300 28.49 7.81 36.48
N SER A 301 29.68 8.11 36.00
CA SER A 301 30.23 7.66 34.71
C SER A 301 31.69 7.21 34.89
N PRO A 302 32.24 6.38 33.99
CA PRO A 302 33.63 5.96 34.09
C PRO A 302 34.57 7.15 33.85
N VAL A 303 35.52 7.38 34.77
CA VAL A 303 36.59 8.39 34.62
C VAL A 303 37.78 7.73 33.94
N TYR A 304 38.17 8.23 32.78
CA TYR A 304 39.36 7.75 32.06
C TYR A 304 40.59 8.56 32.51
N ASN A 305 41.26 8.13 33.57
CA ASN A 305 42.58 8.66 33.92
C ASN A 305 43.61 8.04 32.98
N GLY A 306 44.01 8.81 31.95
CA GLY A 306 45.13 8.48 31.07
C GLY A 306 46.46 8.62 31.81
N ALA A 307 46.82 7.62 32.61
CA ALA A 307 48.20 7.39 33.03
C ALA A 307 48.78 6.29 32.14
N ALA A 308 49.43 6.70 31.05
CA ALA A 308 50.45 5.95 30.35
C ALA A 308 51.77 6.72 30.51
#